data_AF-A0A522P609-F1
#
_entry.id   AF-A0A522P609-F1
#
_cell.length_a   1.000
_cell.length_b   1.000
_cell.length_c   1.000
_cell.angle_alpha   90.00
_cell.angle_beta   90.00
_cell.angle_gamma   90.00
#
_symmetry.space_group_name_H-M   'P 1'
#
loop_
_entity.id
_entity.type
_entity.pdbx_description
1 polymer ?
#
loop_
_entity_poly.entity_id
_entity_poly.type
_entity_poly.pdbx_seq_one_letter_code
_entity_poly.pdbx_strand_id
1 'polypeptide(L)'
;MSQEVFVDEFSSQLLRLKQALGVVEDQDVAHALGMTKAAFSDRKRRGAFPAEKLRATAAAHPEWHMDVDFVLTGSSRVIARRDLLLELVARSAAIASRYDMSDVEKAALQEDIFNALRAASPSGDERDLLDHFRAAGSTARAAIIAAAAALAGTPTRAQPSPSKLSRKPRTKT
;
A
#
# COMPACT_ATOMS: atom_id res chain seq x y z
N MET A 1 -8.67 33.36 24.37
CA MET A 1 -8.26 32.09 24.99
C MET A 1 -8.60 30.99 24.00
N SER A 2 -7.61 30.51 23.24
CA SER A 2 -7.82 29.39 22.33
C SER A 2 -7.87 28.12 23.18
N GLN A 3 -9.03 27.46 23.24
CA GLN A 3 -9.11 26.12 23.84
C GLN A 3 -8.30 25.17 22.94
N GLU A 4 -7.20 24.63 23.47
CA GLU A 4 -6.61 23.42 22.93
C GLU A 4 -7.64 22.29 23.08
N VAL A 5 -8.24 21.89 21.97
CA VAL A 5 -9.08 20.69 21.91
C VAL A 5 -8.13 19.50 22.04
N PHE A 6 -8.00 18.95 23.24
CA PHE A 6 -7.39 17.63 23.44
C PHE A 6 -8.29 16.59 22.78
N VAL A 7 -7.99 16.27 21.52
CA VAL A 7 -8.61 15.13 20.84
C VAL A 7 -8.00 13.88 21.45
N ASP A 8 -8.79 13.11 22.18
CA ASP A 8 -8.33 11.84 22.73
C ASP A 8 -8.00 10.84 21.61
N GLU A 9 -7.09 9.90 21.87
CA GLU A 9 -6.61 8.95 20.86
C GLU A 9 -7.75 8.08 20.30
N PHE A 10 -8.71 7.67 21.15
CA PHE A 10 -9.85 6.87 20.73
C PHE A 10 -10.71 7.65 19.72
N SER A 11 -10.98 8.93 19.99
CA SER A 11 -11.72 9.83 19.10
C SER A 11 -11.01 10.01 17.76
N SER A 12 -9.68 10.13 17.77
CA SER A 12 -8.86 10.20 16.54
C SER A 12 -8.94 8.91 15.72
N GLN A 13 -8.78 7.75 16.38
CA GLN A 13 -8.87 6.43 15.75
C GLN A 13 -10.28 6.18 15.19
N LEU A 14 -11.32 6.55 15.95
CA LEU A 14 -12.71 6.42 15.53
C LEU A 14 -13.01 7.28 14.32
N LEU A 15 -12.52 8.53 14.28
CA LEU A 15 -12.70 9.41 13.13
C LEU A 15 -12.08 8.80 11.86
N ARG A 16 -10.84 8.29 11.96
CA ARG A 16 -10.17 7.62 10.83
C ARG A 16 -10.92 6.35 10.40
N LEU A 17 -11.44 5.57 11.35
CA LEU A 17 -12.24 4.37 11.04
C LEU A 17 -13.55 4.73 10.33
N LYS A 18 -14.26 5.76 10.80
CA LYS A 18 -15.48 6.28 10.17
C LYS A 18 -15.24 6.70 8.72
N GLN A 19 -14.15 7.43 8.49
CA GLN A 19 -13.73 7.84 7.15
C GLN A 19 -13.44 6.63 6.26
N ALA A 20 -12.71 5.64 6.76
CA ALA A 20 -12.39 4.42 6.02
C ALA A 20 -13.63 3.59 5.66
N LEU A 21 -14.63 3.58 6.54
CA LEU A 21 -15.91 2.88 6.32
C LEU A 21 -16.95 3.71 5.55
N GLY A 22 -16.72 5.00 5.36
CA GLY A 22 -17.71 5.91 4.75
C GLY A 22 -18.96 6.13 5.60
N VAL A 23 -18.86 5.99 6.94
CA VAL A 23 -19.99 6.13 7.86
C VAL A 23 -19.82 7.31 8.80
N VAL A 24 -20.92 7.84 9.33
CA VAL A 24 -20.91 9.00 10.24
C VAL A 24 -21.21 8.58 11.68
N GLU A 25 -22.04 7.55 11.89
CA GLU A 25 -22.54 7.20 13.21
C GLU A 25 -21.68 6.15 13.92
N ASP A 26 -21.52 6.29 15.24
CA ASP A 26 -20.80 5.31 16.08
C ASP A 26 -21.46 3.91 16.04
N GLN A 27 -22.78 3.87 15.83
CA GLN A 27 -23.52 2.61 15.78
C GLN A 27 -23.17 1.79 14.52
N ASP A 28 -22.90 2.46 13.41
CA ASP A 28 -22.54 1.81 12.14
C ASP A 28 -21.14 1.22 12.26
N VAL A 29 -20.23 1.94 12.93
CA VAL A 29 -18.90 1.42 13.29
C VAL A 29 -19.01 0.21 14.20
N ALA A 30 -19.86 0.25 15.24
CA ALA A 30 -20.08 -0.89 16.11
C ALA A 30 -20.59 -2.11 15.32
N HIS A 31 -21.54 -1.90 14.41
CA HIS A 31 -22.08 -2.95 13.56
C HIS A 31 -21.01 -3.55 12.63
N ALA A 32 -20.22 -2.70 11.96
CA ALA A 32 -19.12 -3.13 11.09
C ALA A 32 -18.06 -3.97 11.83
N LEU A 33 -17.81 -3.65 13.11
CA LEU A 33 -16.88 -4.42 13.96
C LEU A 33 -17.51 -5.67 14.61
N GLY A 34 -18.76 -6.00 14.25
CA GLY A 34 -19.51 -7.09 14.87
C GLY A 34 -19.65 -6.90 16.39
N MET A 35 -19.93 -5.69 16.83
CA MET A 35 -20.14 -5.32 18.23
C MET A 35 -21.55 -4.78 18.45
N THR A 36 -22.07 -4.94 19.66
CA THR A 36 -23.28 -4.23 20.07
C THR A 36 -22.95 -2.76 20.35
N LYS A 37 -23.93 -1.87 20.14
CA LYS A 37 -23.82 -0.44 20.47
C LYS A 37 -23.37 -0.24 21.93
N ALA A 38 -23.94 -1.00 22.86
CA ALA A 38 -23.57 -0.94 24.28
C ALA A 38 -22.11 -1.32 24.52
N ALA A 39 -21.62 -2.41 23.92
CA ALA A 39 -20.23 -2.84 24.07
C ALA A 39 -19.23 -1.83 23.49
N PHE A 40 -19.57 -1.18 22.37
CA PHE A 40 -18.75 -0.14 21.77
C PHE A 40 -18.72 1.13 22.64
N SER A 41 -19.89 1.60 23.11
CA SER A 41 -19.98 2.74 24.03
C SER A 41 -19.16 2.51 25.31
N ASP A 42 -19.18 1.31 25.85
CA ASP A 42 -18.45 0.99 27.08
C ASP A 42 -16.93 0.97 26.87
N ARG A 43 -16.46 0.58 25.68
CA ARG A 43 -15.05 0.72 25.27
C ARG A 43 -14.63 2.17 25.07
N LYS A 44 -15.47 2.98 24.41
CA LYS A 44 -15.24 4.42 24.22
C LYS A 44 -15.07 5.13 25.57
N ARG A 45 -15.95 4.83 26.54
CA ARG A 45 -15.85 5.36 27.91
C ARG A 45 -14.54 4.99 28.62
N ARG A 46 -13.99 3.81 28.32
CA ARG A 46 -12.72 3.31 28.90
C ARG A 46 -11.48 3.74 28.09
N GLY A 47 -11.65 4.40 26.94
CA GLY A 47 -10.55 4.72 26.03
C GLY A 47 -9.88 3.49 25.39
N ALA A 48 -10.55 2.33 25.35
CA ALA A 48 -9.98 1.07 24.91
C ALA A 48 -10.43 0.73 23.49
N PHE A 49 -9.64 1.15 22.48
CA PHE A 49 -10.01 0.95 21.08
C PHE A 49 -10.04 -0.53 20.68
N PRO A 50 -11.04 -0.99 19.92
CA PRO A 50 -11.21 -2.40 19.55
C PRO A 50 -10.24 -2.87 18.44
N ALA A 51 -8.93 -2.68 18.62
CA ALA A 51 -7.92 -2.95 17.59
C ALA A 51 -7.92 -4.39 17.04
N GLU A 52 -8.15 -5.38 17.91
CA GLU A 52 -8.25 -6.80 17.48
C GLU A 52 -9.44 -7.03 16.56
N LYS A 53 -10.61 -6.45 16.88
CA LYS A 53 -11.81 -6.56 16.05
C LYS A 53 -11.63 -5.82 14.73
N LEU A 54 -11.00 -4.64 14.75
CA LEU A 54 -10.66 -3.92 13.53
C LEU A 54 -9.80 -4.78 12.60
N ARG A 55 -8.72 -5.39 13.12
CA ARG A 55 -7.85 -6.28 12.33
C ARG A 55 -8.61 -7.49 11.80
N ALA A 56 -9.45 -8.12 12.63
CA ALA A 56 -10.26 -9.26 12.21
C ALA A 56 -11.28 -8.88 11.11
N THR A 57 -11.97 -7.75 11.25
CA THR A 57 -12.91 -7.24 10.23
C THR A 57 -12.18 -6.92 8.92
N ALA A 58 -11.03 -6.23 8.97
CA ALA A 58 -10.26 -5.92 7.78
C ALA A 58 -9.74 -7.18 7.07
N ALA A 59 -9.35 -8.22 7.82
CA ALA A 59 -8.95 -9.51 7.25
C ALA A 59 -10.14 -10.27 6.64
N ALA A 60 -11.34 -10.14 7.21
CA ALA A 60 -12.56 -10.75 6.69
C ALA A 60 -13.12 -10.02 5.47
N HIS A 61 -12.81 -8.73 5.31
CA HIS A 61 -13.28 -7.87 4.22
C HIS A 61 -12.12 -7.20 3.46
N PRO A 62 -11.27 -7.95 2.72
CA PRO A 62 -10.15 -7.38 1.98
C PRO A 62 -10.57 -6.31 0.96
N GLU A 63 -11.80 -6.40 0.46
CA GLU A 63 -12.40 -5.47 -0.52
C GLU A 63 -12.62 -4.05 0.02
N TRP A 64 -12.57 -3.86 1.35
CA TRP A 64 -12.67 -2.52 1.95
C TRP A 64 -11.38 -1.72 1.85
N HIS A 65 -10.28 -2.35 1.43
CA HIS A 65 -8.96 -1.71 1.24
C HIS A 65 -8.53 -0.82 2.43
N MET A 66 -8.89 -1.25 3.65
CA MET A 66 -8.69 -0.45 4.85
C MET A 66 -7.22 -0.48 5.32
N ASP A 67 -6.60 0.70 5.43
CA ASP A 67 -5.29 0.85 6.06
C ASP A 67 -5.43 0.83 7.59
N VAL A 68 -5.40 -0.38 8.17
CA VAL A 68 -5.58 -0.59 9.62
C VAL A 68 -4.51 0.13 10.44
N ASP A 69 -3.27 0.18 9.95
CA ASP A 69 -2.19 0.88 10.64
C ASP A 69 -2.47 2.39 10.67
N PHE A 70 -2.97 2.97 9.57
CA PHE A 70 -3.41 4.36 9.56
C PHE A 70 -4.56 4.62 10.52
N VAL A 71 -5.58 3.74 10.57
CA VAL A 71 -6.70 3.91 11.51
C VAL A 71 -6.19 3.95 12.96
N LEU A 72 -5.28 3.05 13.32
CA LEU A 72 -4.79 2.93 14.69
C LEU A 72 -3.76 3.99 15.08
N THR A 73 -2.94 4.47 14.14
CA THR A 73 -1.77 5.29 14.46
C THR A 73 -1.75 6.66 13.78
N GLY A 74 -2.59 6.86 12.76
CA GLY A 74 -2.55 8.05 11.89
C GLY A 74 -1.40 8.05 10.90
N SER A 75 -0.53 7.04 10.94
CA SER A 75 0.60 6.91 10.04
C SER A 75 0.24 5.92 8.95
N SER A 76 -0.01 6.42 7.74
CA SER A 76 -0.13 5.55 6.58
C SER A 76 1.26 5.33 6.00
N ARG A 77 1.64 4.06 5.81
CA ARG A 77 2.90 3.70 5.15
C ARG A 77 2.96 4.24 3.72
N VAL A 78 1.81 4.36 3.06
CA VAL A 78 1.70 4.94 1.71
C VAL A 78 2.02 6.43 1.74
N ILE A 79 1.46 7.18 2.69
CA ILE A 79 1.71 8.61 2.85
C ILE A 79 3.17 8.85 3.23
N ALA A 80 3.68 8.16 4.25
CA ALA A 80 5.07 8.29 4.68
C ALA A 80 6.07 7.96 3.57
N ARG A 81 5.77 6.94 2.75
CA ARG A 81 6.60 6.59 1.60
C ARG A 81 6.54 7.63 0.49
N ARG A 82 5.35 8.19 0.21
CA ARG A 82 5.19 9.29 -0.75
C ARG A 82 6.02 10.50 -0.31
N ASP A 83 5.92 10.89 0.94
CA ASP A 83 6.63 12.06 1.48
C ASP A 83 8.14 11.87 1.39
N LEU A 84 8.65 10.68 1.72
CA LEU A 84 10.06 10.32 1.53
C LEU A 84 10.50 10.42 0.06
N LEU A 85 9.68 9.93 -0.88
CA LEU A 85 9.99 10.00 -2.31
C LEU A 85 10.01 11.45 -2.80
N LEU A 86 9.06 12.28 -2.35
CA LEU A 86 9.03 13.70 -2.69
C LEU A 86 10.24 14.43 -2.14
N GLU A 87 10.65 14.14 -0.91
CA GLU A 87 11.88 14.70 -0.33
C GLU A 87 13.12 14.31 -1.14
N LEU A 88 13.21 13.05 -1.54
CA LEU A 88 14.33 12.55 -2.33
C LEU A 88 14.42 13.28 -3.69
N VAL A 89 13.28 13.39 -4.40
CA VAL A 89 13.19 14.09 -5.70
C VAL A 89 13.52 15.57 -5.56
N ALA A 90 13.02 16.23 -4.52
CA ALA A 90 13.33 17.63 -4.25
C ALA A 90 14.84 17.82 -3.99
N ARG A 91 15.45 16.91 -3.23
CA ARG A 91 16.88 16.93 -2.93
C ARG A 91 17.73 16.69 -4.19
N SER A 92 17.35 15.76 -5.05
CA SER A 92 18.06 15.52 -6.31
C SER A 92 17.95 16.71 -7.27
N ALA A 93 16.77 17.35 -7.35
CA ALA A 93 16.60 18.58 -8.14
C ALA A 93 17.45 19.73 -7.60
N ALA A 94 17.57 19.86 -6.27
CA ALA A 94 18.42 20.87 -5.62
C ALA A 94 19.93 20.61 -5.77
N ILE A 95 20.34 19.37 -6.07
CA ILE A 95 21.73 19.04 -6.44
C ILE A 95 21.95 19.33 -7.92
N ALA A 96 21.00 18.97 -8.78
CA ALA A 96 21.04 19.26 -10.22
C ALA A 96 21.12 20.76 -10.51
N SER A 97 20.44 21.60 -9.70
CA SER A 97 20.50 23.06 -9.83
C SER A 97 21.86 23.67 -9.46
N ARG A 98 22.79 22.90 -8.86
CA ARG A 98 24.17 23.35 -8.59
C ARG A 98 25.10 23.17 -9.80
N TYR A 99 24.62 22.46 -10.83
CA TYR A 99 25.26 22.39 -12.12
C TYR A 99 24.52 23.33 -13.07
N ASP A 100 25.26 23.97 -13.98
CA ASP A 100 24.70 24.88 -14.99
C ASP A 100 24.00 24.07 -16.10
N MET A 101 22.96 23.33 -15.70
CA MET A 101 22.17 22.49 -16.57
C MET A 101 21.08 23.34 -17.23
N SER A 102 20.94 23.18 -18.54
CA SER A 102 19.82 23.70 -19.30
C SER A 102 18.49 23.08 -18.82
N ASP A 103 17.37 23.74 -19.11
CA ASP A 103 16.05 23.23 -18.70
C ASP A 103 15.72 21.88 -19.35
N VAL A 104 16.27 21.60 -20.53
CA VAL A 104 16.14 20.29 -21.22
C VAL A 104 16.87 19.19 -20.43
N GLU A 105 18.08 19.47 -19.95
CA GLU A 105 18.86 18.51 -19.17
C GLU A 105 18.24 18.25 -17.79
N LYS A 106 17.66 19.29 -17.16
CA LYS A 106 16.90 19.13 -15.91
C LYS A 106 15.68 18.24 -16.10
N ALA A 107 14.92 18.43 -17.18
CA ALA A 107 13.75 17.62 -17.48
C ALA A 107 14.12 16.15 -17.72
N ALA A 108 15.18 15.90 -18.50
CA ALA A 108 15.68 14.55 -18.74
C ALA A 108 16.12 13.85 -17.44
N LEU A 109 16.85 14.55 -16.57
CA LEU A 109 17.27 14.01 -15.28
C LEU A 109 16.09 13.70 -14.35
N GLN A 110 15.06 14.57 -14.32
CA GLN A 110 13.85 14.31 -13.56
C GLN A 110 13.12 13.06 -14.04
N GLU A 111 13.03 12.87 -15.35
CA GLU A 111 12.38 11.70 -15.96
C GLU A 111 13.17 10.41 -15.70
N ASP A 112 14.50 10.45 -15.78
CA ASP A 112 15.37 9.31 -15.45
C ASP A 112 15.22 8.89 -13.98
N ILE A 113 15.23 9.86 -13.06
CA ILE A 113 15.02 9.62 -11.63
C ILE A 113 13.65 9.02 -11.39
N PHE A 114 12.61 9.58 -12.01
CA PHE A 114 11.24 9.06 -11.88
C PHE A 114 11.13 7.61 -12.40
N ASN A 115 11.73 7.32 -13.55
CA ASN A 115 11.76 5.98 -14.13
C ASN A 115 12.52 4.98 -13.27
N ALA A 116 13.67 5.38 -12.70
CA ALA A 116 14.44 4.56 -11.77
C ALA A 116 13.63 4.26 -10.48
N LEU A 117 12.96 5.26 -9.92
CA LEU A 117 12.09 5.09 -8.75
C LEU A 117 10.89 4.17 -9.03
N ARG A 118 10.31 4.27 -10.23
CA ARG A 118 9.24 3.38 -10.68
C ARG A 118 9.73 1.94 -10.84
N ALA A 119 10.91 1.75 -11.44
CA ALA A 119 11.51 0.43 -11.62
C ALA A 119 11.95 -0.22 -10.29
N ALA A 120 12.37 0.59 -9.31
CA ALA A 120 12.73 0.12 -7.98
C ALA A 120 11.52 -0.07 -7.04
N SER A 121 10.33 0.33 -7.46
CA SER A 121 9.11 0.13 -6.69
C SER A 121 8.58 -1.29 -6.91
N PRO A 122 8.32 -2.07 -5.85
CA PRO A 122 7.83 -3.43 -6.01
C PRO A 122 6.51 -3.42 -6.78
N SER A 123 6.30 -4.43 -7.64
CA SER A 123 5.05 -4.61 -8.38
C SER A 123 3.86 -4.86 -7.41
N GLY A 124 2.62 -4.86 -7.92
CA GLY A 124 1.44 -5.19 -7.09
C GLY A 124 1.59 -6.56 -6.42
N ASP A 125 1.86 -7.58 -7.22
CA ASP A 125 2.07 -8.95 -6.76
C ASP A 125 3.24 -9.07 -5.77
N GLU A 126 4.33 -8.30 -5.96
CA GLU A 126 5.47 -8.29 -5.05
C GLU A 126 5.12 -7.65 -3.70
N ARG A 127 4.28 -6.62 -3.68
CA ARG A 127 3.76 -6.03 -2.42
C ARG A 127 2.88 -7.02 -1.69
N ASP A 128 1.95 -7.66 -2.40
CA ASP A 128 1.06 -8.65 -1.81
C ASP A 128 1.88 -9.81 -1.21
N LEU A 129 2.88 -10.30 -1.94
CA LEU A 129 3.76 -11.36 -1.45
C LEU A 129 4.52 -10.92 -0.18
N LEU A 130 5.06 -9.70 -0.16
CA LEU A 130 5.78 -9.16 1.01
C LEU A 130 4.87 -9.00 2.22
N ASP A 131 3.63 -8.56 2.02
CA ASP A 131 2.67 -8.35 3.11
C ASP A 131 2.21 -9.68 3.70
N HIS A 132 1.88 -10.67 2.86
CA HIS A 132 1.58 -12.02 3.31
C HIS A 132 2.76 -12.66 4.05
N PHE A 133 3.99 -12.50 3.52
CA PHE A 133 5.18 -13.00 4.17
C PHE A 133 5.42 -12.35 5.54
N ARG A 134 5.24 -11.04 5.65
CA ARG A 134 5.39 -10.31 6.93
C ARG A 134 4.32 -10.67 7.95
N ALA A 135 3.07 -10.90 7.52
CA ALA A 135 1.99 -11.32 8.40
C ALA A 135 2.10 -12.80 8.83
N ALA A 136 2.81 -13.63 8.07
CA ALA A 136 2.95 -15.06 8.32
C ALA A 136 3.81 -15.42 9.54
N GLY A 137 3.46 -16.51 10.22
CA GLY A 137 4.30 -17.16 11.24
C GLY A 137 5.53 -17.85 10.64
N SER A 138 6.47 -18.27 11.49
CA SER A 138 7.77 -18.85 11.08
C SER A 138 7.65 -20.01 10.10
N THR A 139 6.70 -20.93 10.32
CA THR A 139 6.45 -22.08 9.44
C THR A 139 5.95 -21.65 8.05
N ALA A 140 5.02 -20.70 7.99
CA ALA A 140 4.46 -20.22 6.73
C ALA A 140 5.48 -19.37 5.94
N ARG A 141 6.31 -18.57 6.63
CA ARG A 141 7.45 -17.89 6.00
C ARG A 141 8.45 -18.86 5.38
N ALA A 142 8.79 -19.95 6.08
CA ALA A 142 9.67 -20.98 5.56
C ALA A 142 9.09 -21.65 4.30
N ALA A 143 7.78 -21.89 4.28
CA ALA A 143 7.10 -22.44 3.10
C ALA A 143 7.12 -21.49 1.89
N ILE A 144 6.90 -20.17 2.11
CA ILE A 144 6.99 -19.17 1.05
C ILE A 144 8.41 -19.12 0.45
N ILE A 145 9.44 -19.14 1.30
CA ILE A 145 10.85 -19.14 0.86
C ILE A 145 11.16 -20.41 0.06
N ALA A 146 10.73 -21.58 0.54
CA ALA A 146 10.95 -22.85 -0.15
C ALA A 146 10.27 -22.89 -1.52
N ALA A 147 9.03 -22.39 -1.62
CA ALA A 147 8.31 -22.29 -2.88
C ALA A 147 8.99 -21.32 -3.87
N ALA A 148 9.45 -20.16 -3.39
CA ALA A 148 10.18 -19.20 -4.21
C ALA A 148 11.52 -19.79 -4.72
N ALA A 149 12.25 -20.51 -3.87
CA ALA A 149 13.50 -21.19 -4.25
C ALA A 149 13.27 -22.28 -5.30
N ALA A 150 12.17 -23.05 -5.18
CA ALA A 150 11.80 -24.06 -6.16
C ALA A 150 11.47 -23.46 -7.54
N LEU A 151 10.75 -22.34 -7.57
CA LEU A 151 10.41 -21.63 -8.80
C LEU A 151 11.62 -20.94 -9.44
N ALA A 152 12.54 -20.41 -8.63
CA ALA A 152 13.77 -19.79 -9.11
C ALA A 152 14.79 -20.80 -9.67
N GLY A 153 14.76 -22.04 -9.19
CA GLY A 153 15.62 -23.14 -9.67
C GLY A 153 15.11 -23.83 -10.95
N THR A 154 13.87 -23.60 -11.36
CA THR A 154 13.33 -24.12 -12.63
C THR A 154 13.62 -23.15 -13.78
N PRO A 155 14.29 -23.57 -14.87
CA PRO A 155 14.38 -22.72 -16.06
C PRO A 155 12.97 -22.51 -16.62
N THR A 156 12.55 -21.25 -16.64
CA THR A 156 11.29 -20.79 -17.24
C THR A 156 11.12 -21.43 -18.62
N ARG A 157 10.10 -22.29 -18.76
CA ARG A 157 9.66 -22.84 -20.04
C ARG A 157 9.34 -21.66 -20.96
N ALA A 158 10.22 -21.42 -21.93
CA ALA A 158 10.04 -20.40 -22.94
C ALA A 158 8.63 -20.53 -23.54
N GLN A 159 7.89 -19.42 -23.56
CA GLN A 159 6.63 -19.38 -24.29
C GLN A 159 6.88 -19.69 -25.77
N PRO A 160 6.02 -20.50 -26.43
CA PRO A 160 6.17 -20.74 -27.85
C PRO A 160 5.97 -19.41 -28.61
N SER A 161 7.01 -18.99 -29.34
CA SER A 161 6.95 -17.84 -30.22
C SER A 161 5.80 -17.98 -31.22
N PRO A 162 5.08 -16.90 -31.55
CA PRO A 162 4.02 -16.96 -32.55
C PRO A 162 4.60 -17.42 -33.89
N SER A 163 4.04 -18.51 -34.38
CA SER A 163 4.35 -19.17 -35.64
C SER A 163 4.39 -18.18 -36.81
N LYS A 164 5.46 -18.24 -37.59
CA LYS A 164 5.61 -17.54 -38.88
C LYS A 164 4.47 -17.97 -39.82
N LEU A 165 3.43 -17.14 -39.96
CA LEU A 165 2.42 -17.33 -40.98
C LEU A 165 2.96 -16.83 -42.34
N SER A 166 3.46 -17.78 -43.11
CA SER A 166 3.42 -17.91 -44.56
C SER A 166 3.10 -16.65 -45.39
N ARG A 167 4.13 -16.07 -46.02
CA ARG A 167 3.98 -15.17 -47.18
C ARG A 167 3.40 -15.95 -48.37
N LYS A 168 2.19 -15.61 -48.85
CA LYS A 168 1.73 -16.04 -50.18
C LYS A 168 2.37 -15.18 -51.28
N PRO A 169 2.71 -15.76 -52.45
CA PRO A 169 3.35 -15.04 -53.54
C PRO A 169 2.35 -14.19 -54.36
N ARG A 170 2.84 -13.04 -54.85
CA ARG A 170 2.17 -12.17 -55.84
C ARG A 170 2.02 -12.92 -57.16
N THR A 171 0.81 -13.03 -57.68
CA THR A 171 0.56 -13.29 -59.10
C THR A 171 0.30 -11.96 -59.81
N LYS A 172 1.10 -11.70 -60.84
CA LYS A 172 0.91 -10.63 -61.83
C LYS A 172 -0.21 -11.04 -62.80
N THR A 173 -1.11 -10.11 -63.11
CA THR A 173 -1.67 -9.92 -64.45
C THR A 173 -1.98 -8.45 -64.62
#